data_AF-A0A7Z9PZJ3-F1
#
_entry.id   AF-A0A7Z9PZJ3-F1
#
_cell.length_a   1.000
_cell.length_b   1.000
_cell.length_c   1.000
_cell.angle_alpha   90.00
_cell.angle_beta   90.00
_cell.angle_gamma   90.00
#
_symmetry.space_group_name_H-M   'P 1'
#
loop_
_entity.id
_entity.type
_entity.pdbx_description
1 polymer ?
#
loop_
_entity_poly.entity_id
_entity_poly.type
_entity_poly.pdbx_seq_one_letter_code
_entity_poly.pdbx_strand_id
1 'polypeptide(L)'
;MASRRLGVTAVTADALSTEDIRLVEVLSRVNFWASSVTNGDQTGLRLNKTIIMDDGEVNTIAGDVIDTSMDQLVFNTVVGAGQLKVPVPTVNTELQFLISVEPVL
;
A
#
# COMPACT_ATOMS: atom_id res chain seq x y z
N MET A 1 -12.65 14.00 7.39
CA MET A 1 -11.58 13.58 6.46
C MET A 1 -11.94 12.21 5.93
N ALA A 2 -12.10 12.06 4.62
CA ALA A 2 -12.55 10.79 4.04
C ALA A 2 -11.38 9.80 3.95
N SER A 3 -11.54 8.61 4.54
CA SER A 3 -10.75 7.44 4.19
C SER A 3 -11.01 7.14 2.70
N ARG A 4 -9.97 7.22 1.87
CA ARG A 4 -10.08 6.95 0.43
C ARG A 4 -9.61 5.51 0.20
N ARG A 5 -10.55 4.64 -0.17
CA ARG A 5 -10.24 3.31 -0.70
C ARG A 5 -9.71 3.49 -2.13
N LEU A 6 -8.43 3.22 -2.34
CA LEU A 6 -7.81 3.17 -3.66
C LEU A 6 -7.59 1.70 -3.99
N GLY A 7 -8.47 1.12 -4.82
CA GLY A 7 -8.19 -0.16 -5.46
C GLY A 7 -7.45 0.15 -6.75
N VAL A 8 -6.16 -0.18 -6.80
CA VAL A 8 -5.37 -0.01 -8.02
C VAL A 8 -4.84 -1.37 -8.44
N THR A 9 -5.23 -1.80 -9.63
CA THR A 9 -4.66 -2.98 -10.29
C THR A 9 -3.36 -2.56 -10.96
N ALA A 10 -2.23 -2.97 -10.37
CA ALA A 10 -0.93 -2.81 -11.00
C ALA A 10 -0.74 -3.93 -12.04
N VAL A 11 -0.53 -3.59 -13.31
CA VAL A 11 -0.20 -4.57 -14.38
C VAL A 11 1.27 -4.47 -14.80
N THR A 12 1.99 -3.42 -14.36
CA THR A 12 3.44 -3.24 -14.53
C THR A 12 4.03 -2.49 -13.33
N ALA A 13 5.32 -2.68 -13.06
CA ALA A 13 6.05 -2.06 -11.93
C ALA A 13 6.07 -0.51 -11.92
N ASP A 14 5.85 0.12 -13.09
CA ASP A 14 6.00 1.57 -13.26
C ASP A 14 4.71 2.38 -13.06
N ALA A 15 3.54 1.76 -13.21
CA ALA A 15 2.27 2.50 -13.25
C ALA A 15 1.89 3.14 -11.90
N LEU A 16 2.44 2.65 -10.79
CA LEU A 16 2.11 3.06 -9.43
C LEU A 16 3.30 3.61 -8.64
N SER A 17 4.52 3.26 -9.02
CA SER A 17 5.74 3.70 -8.34
C SER A 17 5.98 5.21 -8.48
N THR A 18 5.40 5.82 -9.53
CA THR A 18 5.46 7.27 -9.81
C THR A 18 4.25 8.05 -9.29
N GLU A 19 3.17 7.37 -8.90
CA GLU A 19 1.92 7.99 -8.46
C GLU A 19 2.01 8.47 -7.01
N ASP A 20 1.61 9.72 -6.82
CA ASP A 20 1.44 10.33 -5.51
C ASP A 20 0.10 9.87 -4.90
N ILE A 21 0.15 8.79 -4.11
CA ILE A 21 -1.05 8.10 -3.59
C ILE A 21 -1.90 9.01 -2.70
N ARG A 22 -1.26 9.72 -1.75
CA ARG A 22 -1.95 10.62 -0.82
C ARG A 22 -1.00 11.56 -0.08
N LEU A 23 -1.37 12.83 0.01
CA LEU A 23 -0.75 13.77 0.94
C LEU A 23 -1.33 13.57 2.36
N VAL A 24 -0.45 13.42 3.34
CA VAL A 24 -0.76 13.38 4.76
C VAL A 24 -0.44 14.76 5.33
N GLU A 25 -1.45 15.46 5.84
CA GLU A 25 -1.30 16.84 6.34
C GLU A 25 -1.08 16.91 7.86
N VAL A 26 -1.52 15.89 8.59
CA VAL A 26 -1.49 15.82 10.06
C VAL A 26 -0.98 14.46 10.51
N LEU A 27 -0.53 14.37 11.76
CA LEU A 27 -0.13 13.09 12.37
C LEU A 27 -1.25 12.06 12.17
N SER A 28 -0.96 10.98 11.46
CA SER A 28 -1.97 10.01 11.02
C SER A 28 -1.46 8.59 11.18
N ARG A 29 -2.36 7.66 11.50
CA ARG A 29 -2.10 6.23 11.44
C ARG A 29 -2.35 5.73 10.02
N VAL A 30 -1.36 5.01 9.47
CA VAL A 30 -1.44 4.39 8.15
C VAL A 30 -1.55 2.89 8.33
N ASN A 31 -2.60 2.32 7.76
CA ASN A 31 -2.78 0.87 7.66
C ASN A 31 -2.65 0.47 6.19
N PHE A 32 -1.84 -0.54 5.93
CA PHE A 32 -1.57 -1.04 4.58
C PHE A 32 -1.86 -2.54 4.49
N TRP A 33 -2.65 -2.91 3.50
CA TRP A 33 -2.96 -4.29 3.13
C TRP A 33 -2.65 -4.48 1.65
N ALA A 34 -2.15 -5.64 1.28
CA ALA A 34 -1.89 -6.00 -0.11
C ALA A 34 -2.12 -7.50 -0.33
N SER A 35 -2.60 -7.85 -1.51
CA SER A 35 -2.74 -9.22 -1.99
C SER A 35 -2.28 -9.31 -3.45
N SER A 36 -1.77 -10.48 -3.83
CA SER A 36 -1.40 -10.78 -5.21
C SER A 36 -1.91 -12.15 -5.65
N VAL A 37 -2.16 -12.29 -6.95
CA VAL A 37 -2.57 -13.57 -7.56
C VAL A 37 -1.36 -14.48 -7.81
N THR A 38 -0.16 -13.90 -7.95
CA THR A 38 1.08 -14.62 -8.22
C THR A 38 2.08 -14.47 -7.08
N ASN A 39 2.81 -15.56 -6.82
CA ASN A 39 3.85 -15.57 -5.80
C ASN A 39 5.09 -14.79 -6.28
N GLY A 40 5.73 -14.06 -5.38
CA GLY A 40 6.90 -13.22 -5.68
C GLY A 40 6.59 -11.79 -6.14
N ASP A 41 5.32 -11.37 -6.10
CA ASP A 41 4.97 -9.95 -6.27
C ASP A 41 5.36 -9.17 -5.00
N GLN A 42 5.87 -7.95 -5.18
CA GLN A 42 6.46 -7.17 -4.09
C GLN A 42 5.90 -5.75 -4.02
N THR A 43 5.78 -5.23 -2.80
CA THR A 43 5.40 -3.84 -2.55
C THR A 43 6.10 -3.28 -1.31
N GLY A 44 6.21 -1.96 -1.24
CA GLY A 44 6.77 -1.21 -0.11
C GLY A 44 5.89 -0.01 0.23
N LEU A 45 6.28 0.73 1.28
CA LEU A 45 5.62 1.98 1.65
C LEU A 45 6.64 3.05 1.99
N ARG A 46 6.47 4.23 1.40
CA ARG A 46 7.36 5.39 1.61
C ARG A 46 6.55 6.63 1.98
N LEU A 47 7.12 7.44 2.86
CA LEU A 47 6.67 8.80 3.14
C LEU A 47 7.76 9.77 2.71
N ASN A 48 7.52 10.55 1.67
CA ASN A 48 8.54 11.35 0.99
C ASN A 48 9.73 10.47 0.54
N LYS A 49 10.90 10.65 1.18
CA LYS A 49 12.12 9.86 0.96
C LYS A 49 12.35 8.80 2.05
N THR A 50 11.53 8.78 3.09
CA THR A 50 11.66 7.86 4.21
C THR A 50 11.01 6.54 3.85
N ILE A 51 11.76 5.45 3.99
CA ILE A 51 11.23 4.09 3.90
C ILE A 51 10.49 3.80 5.19
N ILE A 52 9.20 3.50 5.05
CA ILE A 52 8.30 3.20 6.15
C ILE A 52 8.13 1.69 6.28
N MET A 53 8.03 1.02 5.13
CA MET A 53 8.09 -0.43 4.97
C MET A 53 9.02 -0.72 3.80
N ASP A 54 10.03 -1.56 4.03
CA ASP A 54 10.89 -2.08 2.95
C ASP A 54 10.06 -2.87 1.94
N ASP A 55 10.61 -3.00 0.73
CA ASP A 55 9.99 -3.78 -0.32
C ASP A 55 9.97 -5.27 0.09
N GLY A 56 8.78 -5.86 0.14
CA GLY A 56 8.57 -7.22 0.62
C GLY A 56 7.54 -7.99 -0.22
N GLU A 57 7.63 -9.32 -0.16
CA GLU A 57 6.69 -10.20 -0.86
C GLU A 57 5.28 -10.07 -0.29
N VAL A 58 4.32 -9.90 -1.21
CA VAL A 58 2.91 -9.82 -0.90
C VAL A 58 2.33 -11.23 -0.81
N ASN A 59 1.39 -11.40 0.09
CA ASN A 59 0.77 -12.70 0.28
C ASN A 59 0.00 -13.12 -0.98
N THR A 60 0.20 -14.37 -1.40
CA THR A 60 -0.47 -14.96 -2.57
C THR A 60 -1.82 -15.51 -2.17
N ILE A 61 -2.80 -14.62 -1.98
CA ILE A 61 -4.19 -15.00 -1.78
C ILE A 61 -4.89 -14.85 -3.13
N ALA A 62 -5.35 -15.98 -3.68
CA ALA A 62 -6.17 -16.01 -4.88
C ALA A 62 -7.55 -15.38 -4.57
N GLY A 63 -7.65 -14.07 -4.70
CA GLY A 63 -8.91 -13.35 -4.54
C GLY A 63 -8.81 -11.94 -5.10
N ASP A 64 -9.69 -11.63 -6.03
CA ASP A 64 -9.85 -10.30 -6.66
C ASP A 64 -10.34 -9.21 -5.66
N VAL A 65 -10.28 -9.48 -4.36
CA VAL A 65 -10.81 -8.65 -3.29
C VAL A 65 -9.84 -8.66 -2.11
N ILE A 66 -9.50 -7.46 -1.64
CA ILE A 66 -8.81 -7.30 -0.36
C ILE A 66 -9.81 -7.41 0.78
N ASP A 67 -9.70 -8.47 1.56
CA ASP A 67 -10.46 -8.68 2.79
C ASP A 67 -9.59 -8.35 4.00
N THR A 68 -9.81 -7.20 4.62
CA THR A 68 -9.07 -6.75 5.82
C THR A 68 -9.16 -7.69 7.03
N SER A 69 -10.05 -8.69 7.01
CA SER A 69 -10.19 -9.72 8.05
C SER A 69 -9.41 -11.02 7.75
N MET A 70 -9.08 -11.29 6.48
CA MET A 70 -8.34 -12.48 6.04
C MET A 70 -6.94 -12.14 5.52
N ASP A 71 -6.78 -10.96 4.91
CA ASP A 71 -5.52 -10.46 4.41
C ASP A 71 -4.68 -9.88 5.54
N GLN A 72 -3.40 -10.21 5.51
CA GLN A 72 -2.47 -9.75 6.51
C GLN A 72 -2.33 -8.23 6.46
N LEU A 73 -2.50 -7.60 7.61
CA LEU A 73 -2.06 -6.23 7.85
C LEU A 73 -0.54 -6.21 7.69
N VAL A 74 -0.08 -5.70 6.56
CA VAL A 74 1.36 -5.66 6.24
C VAL A 74 2.03 -4.60 7.11
N PHE A 75 1.28 -3.54 7.46
CA PHE A 75 1.85 -2.41 8.18
C PHE A 75 0.81 -1.55 8.93
N ASN A 76 1.15 -1.13 10.16
CA ASN A 76 0.37 -0.19 10.98
C ASN A 76 1.32 0.71 11.77
N THR A 77 1.50 1.95 11.31
CA THR A 77 2.34 2.93 12.04
C THR A 77 1.73 4.31 12.03
N VAL A 78 2.20 5.14 12.95
CA VAL A 78 1.94 6.58 12.94
C VAL A 78 2.98 7.27 12.08
N VAL A 79 2.51 8.03 11.08
CA VAL A 79 3.35 8.84 10.20
C VAL A 79 3.05 10.33 10.41
N GLY A 80 4.09 11.15 10.26
CA GLY A 80 3.95 12.61 10.23
C GLY A 80 3.41 13.10 8.88
N ALA A 81 3.37 14.43 8.72
CA ALA A 81 2.97 15.04 7.46
C ALA A 81 3.97 14.68 6.33
N GLY A 82 3.45 14.40 5.13
CA GLY A 82 4.26 14.04 3.98
C GLY A 82 3.47 13.35 2.88
N GLN A 83 4.13 13.12 1.76
CA GLN A 83 3.55 12.45 0.60
C GLN A 83 3.75 10.94 0.70
N LEU A 84 2.66 10.18 0.74
CA LEU A 84 2.71 8.72 0.67
C LEU A 84 2.94 8.26 -0.77
N LYS A 85 3.85 7.30 -0.93
CA LYS A 85 4.14 6.59 -2.18
C LYS A 85 4.22 5.10 -1.91
N VAL A 86 3.78 4.30 -2.87
CA VAL A 86 3.76 2.83 -2.81
C VAL A 86 4.63 2.30 -3.93
N PRO A 87 5.92 2.03 -3.69
CA PRO A 87 6.74 1.33 -4.66
C PRO A 87 6.18 -0.07 -4.90
N VAL A 88 6.18 -0.49 -6.17
CA VAL A 88 5.80 -1.85 -6.57
C VAL A 88 6.92 -2.41 -7.45
N PRO A 89 8.02 -2.91 -6.86
CA PRO A 89 9.23 -3.25 -7.60
C PRO A 89 9.06 -4.44 -8.55
N THR A 90 8.13 -5.34 -8.24
CA THR A 90 7.86 -6.53 -9.05
C THR A 90 6.37 -6.84 -9.01
N VAL A 91 5.77 -6.92 -10.20
CA VAL A 91 4.40 -7.41 -10.41
C VAL A 91 4.43 -8.31 -11.63
N ASN A 92 4.08 -9.58 -11.46
CA ASN A 92 4.06 -10.56 -12.52
C ASN A 92 2.71 -10.61 -13.24
N THR A 93 1.61 -10.43 -12.50
CA THR A 93 0.25 -10.45 -13.06
C THR A 93 -0.58 -9.28 -12.55
N GLU A 94 -1.02 -9.37 -11.30
CA GLU A 94 -1.88 -8.40 -10.65
C GLU A 94 -1.58 -8.35 -9.15
N LEU A 95 -1.38 -7.12 -8.69
CA LEU A 95 -1.30 -6.77 -7.28
C LEU A 95 -2.40 -5.77 -6.96
N GLN A 96 -3.15 -6.06 -5.89
CA GLN A 96 -4.14 -5.17 -5.32
C GLN A 96 -3.65 -4.74 -3.94
N PHE A 97 -3.83 -3.45 -3.61
CA PHE A 97 -3.57 -2.97 -2.24
C PHE A 97 -4.67 -2.03 -1.74
N LEU A 98 -4.74 -1.89 -0.41
CA LEU A 98 -5.62 -0.98 0.29
C LEU A 98 -4.81 -0.18 1.30
N ILE A 99 -5.00 1.13 1.30
CA ILE A 99 -4.38 2.05 2.26
C ILE A 99 -5.47 2.80 3.01
N SER A 100 -5.49 2.66 4.34
CA SER A 100 -6.25 3.56 5.20
C SER A 100 -5.31 4.56 5.86
N VAL A 101 -5.68 5.84 5.85
CA VAL A 101 -4.95 6.89 6.56
C VAL A 101 -5.96 7.64 7.43
N GLU A 102 -5.75 7.56 8.74
CA GLU A 102 -6.65 8.06 9.77
C GLU A 102 -5.90 9.04 10.70
N PRO A 103 -6.36 10.29 10.84
CA PRO A 103 -5.74 11.24 11.77
C PRO A 103 -5.71 10.72 13.21
N VAL A 104 -4.58 10.90 13.89
CA VAL A 104 -4.47 10.67 15.33
C VAL A 104 -4.93 11.96 16.01
N LEU A 105 -6.12 11.93 16.61
CA LEU A 105 -6.66 13.01 17.45
C LEU A 105 -6.11 12.92 18.87
#